data_AF-A0A0Q5L4X5-F1
#
_entry.id   AF-A0A0Q5L4X5-F1
#
_cell.length_a   1.000
_cell.length_b   1.000
_cell.length_c   1.000
_cell.angle_alpha   90.00
_cell.angle_beta   90.00
_cell.angle_gamma   90.00
#
_symmetry.space_group_name_H-M   'P 1'
#
loop_
_entity.id
_entity.type
_entity.pdbx_description
1 polymer ?
#
loop_
_entity_poly.entity_id
_entity_poly.type
_entity_poly.pdbx_seq_one_letter_code
_entity_poly.pdbx_strand_id
1 'polypeptide(L)' 'MDVEYLGPTVSAMWLTVALLAGGFARTRNRSALAWFVLTVFLGPIAAFLLVVWPPADPIPSPSPRGADSSPARPSDE' A
#
# COMPACT_ATOMS: atom_id res chain seq x y z
N MET A 1 36.76 -10.40 -13.83
CA MET A 1 35.57 -9.95 -13.09
C MET A 1 34.41 -10.05 -14.03
N ASP A 2 33.81 -11.23 -13.97
CA ASP A 2 33.10 -11.86 -15.08
C ASP A 2 31.64 -11.45 -15.03
N VAL A 3 31.10 -11.10 -16.19
CA VAL A 3 29.68 -10.74 -16.39
C VAL A 3 28.70 -11.80 -15.83
N GLU A 4 29.17 -13.03 -15.66
CA GLU A 4 28.46 -14.14 -15.02
C GLU A 4 28.12 -13.87 -13.54
N TYR A 5 28.93 -13.07 -12.83
CA TYR A 5 28.66 -12.69 -11.44
C TYR A 5 27.69 -11.50 -11.33
N LEU A 6 27.70 -10.61 -12.33
CA LEU A 6 26.85 -9.43 -12.35
C LEU A 6 25.37 -9.78 -12.53
N GLY A 7 25.06 -10.81 -13.33
CA GLY A 7 23.68 -11.24 -13.58
C GLY A 7 22.90 -11.58 -12.30
N PRO A 8 23.39 -12.50 -11.45
CA PRO A 8 22.75 -12.86 -10.19
C PRO A 8 22.66 -11.69 -9.20
N THR A 9 23.72 -10.89 -9.06
CA THR A 9 23.72 -9.74 -8.14
C THR A 9 22.70 -8.69 -8.55
N VAL A 10 22.62 -8.35 -9.84
CA VAL A 10 21.64 -7.40 -10.36
C VAL A 10 20.22 -7.93 -10.18
N SER A 11 19.99 -9.22 -10.47
CA SER A 11 18.67 -9.85 -10.29
C SER A 11 18.23 -9.87 -8.82
N ALA A 12 19.15 -10.19 -7.90
CA ALA A 12 18.89 -10.17 -6.47
C ALA A 12 18.59 -8.74 -5.97
N MET A 13 19.41 -7.76 -6.33
CA MET A 13 19.18 -6.35 -5.98
C MET A 13 17.84 -5.84 -6.53
N TRP A 14 17.50 -6.20 -7.76
CA TRP A 14 16.22 -5.84 -8.38
C TRP A 14 15.04 -6.44 -7.63
N LEU A 15 15.10 -7.74 -7.31
CA LEU A 15 14.08 -8.44 -6.53
C LEU A 15 13.94 -7.83 -5.12
N THR A 16 15.07 -7.52 -4.47
CA THR A 16 15.09 -6.86 -3.17
C THR A 16 14.40 -5.51 -3.22
N VAL A 17 14.70 -4.66 -4.21
CA VAL A 17 14.01 -3.37 -4.40
C VAL A 17 12.51 -3.57 -4.58
N ALA A 18 12.09 -4.56 -5.37
CA ALA A 18 10.67 -4.86 -5.57
C ALA A 18 9.97 -5.31 -4.27
N LEU A 19 10.61 -6.17 -3.49
CA LEU A 19 10.12 -6.60 -2.17
C LEU A 19 9.98 -5.42 -1.20
N LEU A 20 10.98 -4.53 -1.14
CA LEU A 20 10.94 -3.34 -0.29
C LEU A 20 9.79 -2.40 -0.70
N ALA A 21 9.60 -2.16 -2.00
CA ALA A 21 8.51 -1.33 -2.50
C ALA A 21 7.13 -1.94 -2.17
N GLY A 22 6.96 -3.26 -2.36
CA GLY A 22 5.72 -3.95 -1.98
C GLY A 22 5.43 -3.90 -0.48
N GLY A 23 6.46 -4.10 0.35
CA GLY A 23 6.35 -4.00 1.81
C GLY A 23 5.99 -2.58 2.27
N PHE A 24 6.64 -1.57 1.69
CA PHE A 24 6.36 -0.16 1.98
C PHE A 24 4.94 0.26 1.56
N ALA A 25 4.42 -0.28 0.45
CA ALA A 25 3.04 -0.02 0.06
C ALA A 25 2.01 -0.55 1.09
N ARG A 26 2.29 -1.69 1.74
CA ARG A 26 1.39 -2.27 2.75
C ARG A 26 1.19 -1.35 3.95
N THR A 27 2.24 -0.64 4.39
CA THR A 27 2.17 0.27 5.54
C THR A 27 1.33 1.53 5.26
N ARG A 28 1.03 1.81 3.99
CA ARG A 28 0.27 2.97 3.51
C ARG A 28 -1.15 2.61 3.07
N ASN A 29 -1.67 1.47 3.55
CA ASN A 29 -3.00 0.94 3.19
C ASN A 29 -3.19 0.71 1.67
N ARG A 30 -2.11 0.43 0.94
CA ARG A 30 -2.11 0.15 -0.50
C ARG A 30 -1.85 -1.34 -0.77
N SER A 31 -2.25 -1.80 -1.95
CA SER A 31 -2.05 -3.20 -2.36
C SER A 31 -0.56 -3.52 -2.54
N ALA A 32 0.01 -4.22 -1.56
CA ALA A 32 1.41 -4.65 -1.52
C ALA A 32 1.82 -5.44 -2.77
N LEU A 33 0.92 -6.32 -3.25
CA LEU A 33 1.19 -7.19 -4.40
C LEU A 33 1.16 -6.42 -5.72
N ALA A 34 0.26 -5.44 -5.87
CA ALA A 34 0.24 -4.59 -7.06
C ALA A 34 1.54 -3.78 -7.20
N TRP A 35 2.03 -3.19 -6.10
CA TRP A 35 3.27 -2.42 -6.10
C TRP A 35 4.52 -3.28 -6.20
N PHE A 36 4.51 -4.49 -5.64
CA PHE A 36 5.57 -5.48 -5.86
C PHE A 36 5.70 -5.82 -7.35
N VAL A 37 4.60 -6.25 -7.99
CA VAL A 37 4.60 -6.63 -9.41
C VAL A 37 5.00 -5.44 -10.29
N LEU A 38 4.50 -4.24 -9.98
CA LEU A 38 4.87 -3.02 -10.69
C LEU A 38 6.37 -2.73 -10.58
N THR A 39 6.98 -2.96 -9.42
CA THR A 39 8.42 -2.74 -9.20
C THR A 39 9.28 -3.84 -9.81
N VAL A 40 8.79 -5.08 -9.87
CA VAL A 40 9.48 -6.14 -10.63
C VAL A 40 9.53 -5.80 -12.12
N PHE A 41 8.44 -5.29 -12.71
CA PHE A 41 8.37 -4.98 -14.15
C PHE A 41 9.03 -3.66 -14.54
N LEU A 42 8.80 -2.60 -13.75
CA LEU A 42 9.26 -1.24 -14.07
C LEU A 42 10.57 -0.89 -13.35
N GLY A 43 11.00 -1.71 -12.39
CA GLY A 43 12.21 -1.50 -11.61
C GLY A 43 12.13 -0.32 -10.64
N PRO A 44 13.24 0.40 -10.42
CA PRO A 44 13.29 1.51 -9.48
C PRO A 44 12.34 2.67 -9.82
N ILE A 45 11.86 2.75 -11.07
CA ILE A 45 10.86 3.75 -11.49
C ILE A 45 9.54 3.55 -10.73
N ALA A 46 9.10 2.30 -10.50
CA ALA A 46 7.91 2.05 -9.70
C ALA A 46 8.10 2.44 -8.23
N ALA A 47 9.29 2.24 -7.68
CA ALA A 47 9.62 2.66 -6.31
C ALA A 47 9.58 4.19 -6.19
N PHE A 48 10.08 4.92 -7.20
CA PHE A 48 9.98 6.38 -7.25
C PHE A 48 8.51 6.84 -7.30
N LEU A 49 7.69 6.23 -8.17
CA LEU A 49 6.26 6.50 -8.24
C LEU A 49 5.56 6.19 -6.91
N LEU A 50 5.93 5.11 -6.24
CA LEU A 50 5.37 4.75 -4.93
C LEU A 50 5.65 5.81 -3.86
N VAL A 51 6.83 6.42 -3.89
CA VAL A 51 7.22 7.47 -2.92
C VAL A 51 6.53 8.80 -3.22
N VAL A 52 6.42 9.17 -4.50
CA VAL A 52 5.78 10.43 -4.93
C VAL A 52 4.26 10.37 -4.80
N TRP A 53 3.66 9.18 -4.97
CA TRP A 53 2.21 9.05 -4.96
C TRP A 53 1.65 9.14 -3.52
N PRO A 54 0.69 10.04 -3.24
CA PRO A 54 0.11 10.18 -1.90
C PRO A 54 -0.68 8.94 -1.48
N PRO A 55 -0.76 8.62 -0.17
CA PRO A 55 -1.56 7.49 0.32
C PRO A 55 -2.98 7.52 -0.24
N ALA A 56 -3.57 6.34 -0.51
CA ALA A 56 -5.00 6.32 -0.79
C ALA A 56 -5.71 6.71 0.51
N ASP A 57 -6.60 7.71 0.44
CA ASP A 57 -7.36 8.14 1.60
C ASP A 57 -8.11 6.95 2.20
N PRO A 58 -8.06 6.78 3.53
CA PRO A 58 -8.92 5.83 4.19
C PRO A 58 -10.38 6.11 3.78
N ILE A 59 -11.09 5.10 3.29
CA ILE A 59 -12.53 5.19 3.07
C ILE A 59 -13.13 5.70 4.39
N PRO A 60 -13.87 6.83 4.41
CA PRO A 60 -14.55 7.27 5.60
C PRO A 60 -15.46 6.15 6.06
N SER A 61 -15.13 5.51 7.19
CA SER A 61 -16.03 4.55 7.82
C SER A 61 -17.36 5.26 8.04
N PRO A 62 -18.50 4.68 7.62
CA PRO A 62 -19.79 5.28 7.91
C PRO A 62 -19.89 5.43 9.42
N SER A 63 -19.90 6.69 9.87
CA SER A 63 -20.08 7.02 11.28
C SER A 63 -21.39 6.35 11.72
N PRO A 64 -21.41 5.57 12.81
CA PRO A 64 -22.64 5.03 13.40
C PRO A 64 -23.47 6.16 14.03
N ARG A 65 -23.87 7.17 13.25
CA ARG A 65 -24.62 8.36 13.70
C ARG A 65 -26.10 8.25 13.34
N GLY A 66 -26.66 7.07 13.53
CA GLY A 66 -28.09 6.81 13.35
C GLY A 66 -28.69 5.89 14.41
N ALA A 67 -27.91 5.47 15.41
CA ALA A 67 -28.40 4.69 16.56
C ALA A 67 -28.63 5.55 17.81
N ASP A 68 -28.28 6.84 17.76
CA ASP A 68 -28.45 7.83 18.83
C ASP A 68 -29.65 8.77 18.63
N SER A 69 -30.32 8.72 17.48
CA SER A 69 -31.59 9.42 17.25
C SER A 69 -32.81 8.51 17.43
N SER A 70 -32.87 7.75 18.54
CA SER A 70 -34.18 7.39 19.09
C SER A 70 -34.56 8.51 20.04
N PRO A 71 -35.41 9.48 19.59
CA PRO A 71 -35.85 10.54 20.46
C PRO A 71 -36.64 9.91 21.61
N ALA A 72 -36.41 10.45 22.80
CA ALA A 72 -37.19 10.25 24.00
C ALA A 72 -38.61 9.73 23.75
N ARG A 73 -38.94 8.57 24.33
CA ARG A 73 -40.32 8.31 24.76
C ARG A 73 -40.40 8.76 26.23
N PRO A 74 -40.89 9.97 26.54
CA PRO A 74 -41.51 10.19 27.82
C PRO A 74 -42.75 9.30 27.83
N SER A 75 -42.65 8.15 28.46
CA SER A 75 -43.84 7.48 28.99
C SER A 75 -44.15 8.16 30.31
N ASP A 76 -44.77 9.33 30.17
CA ASP A 76 -45.53 9.99 31.21
C ASP A 76 -46.66 9.06 31.67
N GLU A 77 -46.86 9.03 33.00
CA GLU A 77 -48.11 8.77 33.74
C GLU A 77 -48.77 7.38 33.73
#